data_AF-A0A3R7GTE4-F1
#
_entry.id   AF-A0A3R7GTE4-F1
#
_cell.length_a   1.000
_cell.length_b   1.000
_cell.length_c   1.000
_cell.angle_alpha   90.00
_cell.angle_beta   90.00
_cell.angle_gamma   90.00
#
_symmetry.space_group_name_H-M   'P 1'
#
loop_
_entity.id
_entity.type
_entity.pdbx_description
1 polymer ?
#
loop_
_entity_poly.entity_id
_entity_poly.type
_entity_poly.pdbx_seq_one_letter_code
_entity_poly.pdbx_strand_id
1 'polypeptide(L)'
;MITPTGIGSRVYMLDESGTKYKQFQLLNQEFTFDVDVSSMPCGSNGALYFSKMDPDGGISRFPTNTAGAAYGTGYCDAQCQHDLRFINGEGNFNNAYGSCCTEMDIWEASSMATAYTTHACWCDMDGCDFNPFRLGNKAFYGRGKEFDIDTTRQFSVVTQFVTDDNTGTGELVEIRRLYKQDDRVVGNPKSTWPFLNGTDSITDAMCNASKIHFDDSVYPHNQLALLGQQMVGGMTLAMSVWVDYGANMTWLDSWWTGDDTALPGVLRGRCPNPGGDPETVFAESPNAAVKFMNIRSGDFGSTY
;
A
#
# COMPACT_ATOMS: atom_id res chain seq x y z
N MET A 1 17.01 -3.80 3.80
CA MET A 1 16.98 -2.99 2.56
C MET A 1 18.15 -3.31 1.66
N ILE A 2 19.39 -3.30 2.17
CA ILE A 2 20.57 -3.72 1.40
C ILE A 2 20.94 -5.16 1.80
N THR A 3 21.26 -6.00 0.81
CA THR A 3 21.82 -7.33 1.01
C THR A 3 23.05 -7.51 0.10
N PRO A 4 23.94 -8.49 0.36
CA PRO A 4 25.04 -8.79 -0.55
C PRO A 4 24.60 -9.10 -1.99
N THR A 5 23.33 -9.48 -2.18
CA THR A 5 22.77 -9.94 -3.45
C THR A 5 21.83 -8.93 -4.11
N GLY A 6 21.57 -7.76 -3.50
CA GLY A 6 20.68 -6.76 -4.09
C GLY A 6 20.17 -5.69 -3.15
N ILE A 7 19.47 -4.73 -3.74
CA ILE A 7 18.80 -3.61 -3.09
C ILE A 7 17.30 -3.87 -3.15
N GLY A 8 16.64 -3.78 -2.00
CA GLY A 8 15.22 -4.04 -1.85
C GLY A 8 14.86 -5.52 -2.00
N SER A 9 13.60 -5.84 -1.73
CA SER A 9 13.04 -7.16 -1.95
C SER A 9 11.53 -7.09 -2.06
N ARG A 10 10.93 -7.97 -2.85
CA ARG A 10 9.49 -8.22 -2.88
C ARG A 10 9.25 -9.71 -2.75
N VAL A 11 8.34 -10.09 -1.85
CA VAL A 11 7.98 -11.49 -1.58
C VAL A 11 6.46 -11.62 -1.53
N TYR A 12 5.97 -12.82 -1.84
CA TYR A 12 4.54 -13.14 -1.83
C TYR A 12 4.27 -14.27 -0.85
N MET A 13 3.07 -14.27 -0.25
CA MET A 13 2.67 -15.38 0.63
C MET A 13 2.23 -16.59 -0.20
N LEU A 14 2.91 -17.72 -0.02
CA LEU A 14 2.48 -19.01 -0.57
C LEU A 14 1.43 -19.65 0.35
N ASP A 15 0.56 -20.46 -0.24
CA ASP A 15 -0.31 -21.35 0.54
C ASP A 15 0.47 -22.55 1.10
N GLU A 16 -0.20 -23.40 1.87
CA GLU A 16 0.40 -24.57 2.53
C GLU A 16 1.01 -25.59 1.56
N SER A 17 0.62 -25.55 0.27
CA SER A 17 1.21 -26.42 -0.73
C SER A 17 2.62 -25.97 -1.15
N GLY A 18 2.95 -24.69 -0.95
CA GLY A 18 4.19 -24.08 -1.46
C GLY A 18 4.24 -23.93 -2.99
N THR A 19 3.14 -24.22 -3.70
CA THR A 19 3.09 -24.20 -5.18
C THR A 19 2.15 -23.14 -5.75
N LYS A 20 1.34 -22.52 -4.89
CA LYS A 20 0.41 -21.44 -5.24
C LYS A 20 0.52 -20.30 -4.23
N TYR A 21 0.18 -19.10 -4.66
CA TYR A 21 0.00 -17.97 -3.76
C TYR A 21 -1.26 -18.15 -2.92
N LYS A 22 -1.17 -17.80 -1.64
CA LYS A 22 -2.33 -17.69 -0.76
C LYS A 22 -3.24 -16.58 -1.28
N GLN A 23 -4.46 -16.95 -1.67
CA GLN A 23 -5.50 -16.00 -2.04
C GLN A 23 -6.30 -15.57 -0.82
N PHE A 24 -6.31 -14.27 -0.54
CA PHE A 24 -7.07 -13.68 0.56
C PHE A 24 -8.42 -13.16 0.06
N GLN A 25 -9.51 -13.60 0.70
CA GLN A 25 -10.84 -13.03 0.49
C GLN A 25 -10.98 -11.83 1.41
N LEU A 26 -11.15 -10.63 0.84
CA LEU A 26 -11.11 -9.38 1.62
C LEU A 26 -12.49 -8.78 1.86
N LEU A 27 -13.46 -9.01 0.97
CA LEU A 27 -14.81 -8.43 1.09
C LEU A 27 -15.49 -8.84 2.41
N ASN A 28 -15.95 -7.84 3.15
CA ASN A 28 -16.56 -8.01 4.48
C ASN A 28 -15.66 -8.79 5.46
N GLN A 29 -14.36 -8.59 5.34
CA GLN A 29 -13.34 -9.17 6.21
C GLN A 29 -12.38 -8.10 6.73
N GLU A 30 -11.76 -8.42 7.85
CA GLU A 30 -10.68 -7.70 8.48
C GLU A 30 -9.36 -8.35 8.11
N PHE A 31 -8.35 -7.54 7.79
CA PHE A 31 -6.98 -7.95 7.62
C PHE A 31 -6.08 -7.14 8.54
N THR A 32 -5.29 -7.85 9.34
CA THR A 32 -4.47 -7.25 10.38
C THR A 32 -3.06 -7.83 10.36
N PHE A 33 -2.08 -6.98 10.65
CA PHE A 33 -0.70 -7.41 10.87
C PHE A 33 -0.04 -6.51 11.90
N ASP A 34 1.03 -7.01 12.50
CA ASP A 34 1.94 -6.21 13.31
C ASP A 34 3.09 -5.72 12.45
N VAL A 35 3.54 -4.49 12.68
CA VAL A 35 4.62 -3.88 11.92
C VAL A 35 5.62 -3.16 12.81
N ASP A 36 6.90 -3.29 12.47
CA ASP A 36 8.00 -2.51 13.02
C ASP A 36 8.73 -1.82 11.86
N VAL A 37 8.55 -0.50 11.78
CA VAL A 37 9.23 0.40 10.82
C VAL A 37 10.23 1.31 11.52
N SER A 38 10.62 1.01 12.77
CA SER A 38 11.42 1.92 13.59
C SER A 38 12.79 2.27 13.01
N SER A 39 13.32 1.42 12.12
CA SER A 39 14.57 1.65 11.39
C SER A 39 14.37 2.13 9.94
N MET A 40 13.14 2.35 9.49
CA MET A 40 12.83 2.82 8.14
C MET A 40 12.89 4.36 8.07
N PRO A 41 13.88 4.96 7.37
CA PRO A 41 14.07 6.41 7.31
C PRO A 41 13.17 7.09 6.26
N CYS A 42 13.30 8.40 6.12
CA CYS A 42 12.83 9.13 4.92
C CYS A 42 13.41 8.53 3.63
N GLY A 43 12.68 8.63 2.51
CA GLY A 43 13.15 8.12 1.22
C GLY A 43 12.99 6.61 1.04
N SER A 44 12.23 5.97 1.93
CA SER A 44 12.21 4.52 2.08
C SER A 44 10.77 4.04 2.26
N ASN A 45 10.43 2.86 1.74
CA ASN A 45 9.09 2.31 1.85
C ASN A 45 9.14 0.82 2.18
N GLY A 46 8.53 0.45 3.30
CA GLY A 46 8.20 -0.93 3.62
C GLY A 46 6.72 -1.13 3.32
N ALA A 47 6.41 -1.82 2.22
CA ALA A 47 5.05 -1.96 1.74
C ALA A 47 4.46 -3.34 2.03
N LEU A 48 3.17 -3.38 2.35
CA LEU A 48 2.35 -4.58 2.42
C LEU A 48 1.04 -4.30 1.71
N TYR A 49 0.75 -5.09 0.67
CA TYR A 49 -0.31 -4.79 -0.29
C TYR A 49 -0.83 -6.05 -0.95
N PHE A 50 -1.96 -5.91 -1.67
CA PHE A 50 -2.57 -6.99 -2.42
C PHE A 50 -2.60 -6.68 -3.91
N SER A 51 -2.17 -7.64 -4.72
CA SER A 51 -2.27 -7.55 -6.19
C SER A 51 -3.18 -8.66 -6.73
N LYS A 52 -3.94 -8.36 -7.78
CA LYS A 52 -4.79 -9.36 -8.47
C LYS A 52 -3.96 -10.28 -9.39
N MET A 53 -3.03 -11.02 -8.81
CA MET A 53 -2.21 -12.01 -9.50
C MET A 53 -2.92 -13.37 -9.57
N ASP A 54 -2.61 -14.15 -10.61
CA ASP A 54 -3.09 -15.53 -10.71
C ASP A 54 -2.50 -16.39 -9.57
N PRO A 55 -3.28 -17.30 -8.95
CA PRO A 55 -2.80 -18.10 -7.81
C PRO A 55 -1.60 -19.00 -8.14
N ASP A 56 -1.47 -19.42 -9.41
CA ASP A 56 -0.38 -20.28 -9.88
C ASP A 56 0.79 -19.47 -10.49
N GLY A 57 0.76 -18.13 -10.37
CA GLY A 57 1.75 -17.25 -10.99
C GLY A 57 1.67 -17.20 -12.52
N GLY A 58 0.55 -17.61 -13.11
CA GLY A 58 0.24 -17.52 -14.53
C GLY A 58 0.47 -18.80 -15.34
N ILE A 59 0.82 -19.93 -14.71
CA ILE A 59 1.12 -21.20 -15.41
C ILE A 59 -0.05 -21.62 -16.31
N SER A 60 -1.27 -21.62 -15.78
CA SER A 60 -2.46 -22.07 -16.50
C SER A 60 -2.79 -21.20 -17.72
N ARG A 61 -2.49 -19.90 -17.67
CA ARG A 61 -2.75 -18.95 -18.76
C ARG A 61 -1.61 -18.89 -19.77
N PHE A 62 -0.38 -19.15 -19.34
CA PHE A 62 0.83 -19.00 -20.14
C PHE A 62 1.66 -20.28 -20.11
N PRO A 63 1.44 -21.22 -21.06
CA PRO A 63 2.06 -22.54 -21.03
C PRO A 63 3.60 -22.56 -21.08
N THR A 64 4.23 -21.46 -21.51
CA THR A 64 5.69 -21.28 -21.50
C THR A 64 6.24 -20.91 -20.12
N ASN A 65 5.40 -20.42 -19.21
CA ASN A 65 5.75 -20.27 -17.80
C ASN A 65 5.68 -21.64 -17.11
N THR A 66 6.84 -22.24 -16.90
CA THR A 66 6.98 -23.52 -16.19
C THR A 66 7.45 -23.36 -14.74
N ALA A 67 7.62 -22.11 -14.27
CA ALA A 67 8.14 -21.80 -12.94
C ALA A 67 7.02 -21.50 -11.93
N GLY A 68 6.11 -20.58 -12.27
CA GLY A 68 4.93 -20.27 -11.46
C GLY A 68 5.19 -19.62 -10.11
N ALA A 69 4.16 -19.69 -9.25
CA ALA A 69 4.15 -19.03 -7.93
C ALA A 69 5.32 -19.46 -7.02
N ALA A 70 5.76 -20.71 -7.09
CA ALA A 70 6.89 -21.21 -6.31
C ALA A 70 8.21 -20.45 -6.59
N TYR A 71 8.30 -19.79 -7.75
CA TYR A 71 9.44 -18.95 -8.16
C TYR A 71 9.08 -17.45 -8.23
N GLY A 72 7.91 -17.04 -7.75
CA GLY A 72 7.53 -15.63 -7.69
C GLY A 72 7.11 -15.02 -9.03
N THR A 73 6.66 -15.81 -10.01
CA THR A 73 6.23 -15.28 -11.33
C THR A 73 4.84 -14.64 -11.29
N GLY A 74 4.51 -13.90 -12.36
CA GLY A 74 3.15 -13.40 -12.61
C GLY A 74 2.83 -12.10 -11.87
N TYR A 75 3.84 -11.36 -11.41
CA TYR A 75 3.62 -10.07 -10.77
C TYR A 75 2.99 -9.06 -11.74
N CYS A 76 2.11 -8.25 -11.19
CA CYS A 76 1.45 -7.12 -11.80
C CYS A 76 1.04 -6.17 -10.68
N ASP A 77 0.89 -4.89 -11.00
CA ASP A 77 0.40 -3.86 -10.09
C ASP A 77 -0.31 -2.75 -10.88
N ALA A 78 -0.83 -1.74 -10.19
CA ALA A 78 -1.55 -0.65 -10.85
C ALA A 78 -0.62 0.30 -11.62
N GLN A 79 0.68 0.26 -11.31
CA GLN A 79 1.72 1.04 -11.99
C GLN A 79 2.13 0.44 -13.34
N CYS A 80 1.63 -0.75 -13.69
CA CYS A 80 1.97 -1.43 -14.94
C CYS A 80 3.48 -1.59 -15.14
N GLN A 81 4.22 -2.00 -14.09
CA GLN A 81 5.69 -2.03 -14.09
C GLN A 81 6.30 -2.64 -15.36
N HIS A 82 7.20 -1.88 -15.99
CA HIS A 82 7.89 -2.24 -17.24
C HIS A 82 9.25 -2.91 -17.01
N ASP A 83 9.80 -2.84 -15.80
CA ASP A 83 11.11 -3.38 -15.45
C ASP A 83 11.08 -4.87 -15.05
N LEU A 84 9.89 -5.48 -15.03
CA LEU A 84 9.69 -6.90 -14.80
C LEU A 84 10.39 -7.71 -15.89
N ARG A 85 11.16 -8.72 -15.47
CA ARG A 85 12.01 -9.51 -16.38
C ARG A 85 11.25 -10.56 -17.19
N PHE A 86 10.13 -11.04 -16.67
CA PHE A 86 9.27 -12.03 -17.33
C PHE A 86 7.81 -11.62 -17.22
N ILE A 87 7.10 -11.59 -18.34
CA ILE A 87 5.67 -11.27 -18.43
C ILE A 87 5.03 -12.28 -19.38
N ASN A 88 3.86 -12.81 -19.02
CA ASN A 88 3.10 -13.78 -19.84
C ASN A 88 3.90 -15.03 -20.27
N GLY A 89 4.88 -15.46 -19.46
CA GLY A 89 5.74 -16.61 -19.78
C GLY A 89 6.83 -16.32 -20.82
N GLU A 90 7.10 -15.05 -21.11
CA GLU A 90 8.13 -14.59 -22.05
C GLU A 90 9.12 -13.65 -21.37
N GLY A 91 10.37 -13.62 -21.87
CA GLY A 91 11.37 -12.67 -21.41
C GLY A 91 11.06 -11.26 -21.91
N ASN A 92 10.96 -10.29 -21.00
CA ASN A 92 10.63 -8.90 -21.32
C ASN A 92 11.89 -8.09 -21.70
N PHE A 93 12.50 -8.43 -22.83
CA PHE A 93 13.70 -7.73 -23.30
C PHE A 93 13.42 -6.26 -23.62
N ASN A 94 14.36 -5.39 -23.27
CA ASN A 94 14.26 -3.92 -23.45
C ASN A 94 13.04 -3.27 -22.79
N ASN A 95 12.46 -3.91 -21.75
CA ASN A 95 11.29 -3.39 -21.03
C ASN A 95 10.09 -3.10 -21.97
N ALA A 96 9.90 -3.95 -22.99
CA ALA A 96 8.93 -3.76 -24.06
C ALA A 96 7.47 -3.77 -23.57
N TYR A 97 7.18 -4.50 -22.49
CA TYR A 97 5.84 -4.66 -21.93
C TYR A 97 5.79 -4.22 -20.47
N GLY A 98 4.62 -3.77 -20.04
CA GLY A 98 4.24 -3.61 -18.64
C GLY A 98 3.25 -4.70 -18.21
N SER A 99 3.20 -5.00 -16.91
CA SER A 99 2.26 -5.98 -16.34
C SER A 99 1.30 -5.29 -15.39
N CYS A 100 0.03 -5.17 -15.79
CA CYS A 100 -0.98 -4.40 -15.07
C CYS A 100 -1.99 -5.29 -14.36
N CYS A 101 -2.35 -4.94 -13.12
CA CYS A 101 -3.56 -5.44 -12.48
C CYS A 101 -4.01 -4.52 -11.34
N THR A 102 -5.19 -4.79 -10.81
CA THR A 102 -5.73 -4.09 -9.64
C THR A 102 -4.87 -4.33 -8.41
N GLU A 103 -4.72 -3.27 -7.62
CA GLU A 103 -3.87 -3.22 -6.44
C GLU A 103 -4.62 -2.56 -5.26
N MET A 104 -4.36 -3.09 -4.07
CA MET A 104 -4.84 -2.53 -2.82
C MET A 104 -3.65 -2.40 -1.87
N ASP A 105 -3.18 -1.18 -1.68
CA ASP A 105 -2.09 -0.87 -0.78
C ASP A 105 -2.62 -0.76 0.64
N ILE A 106 -2.42 -1.81 1.41
CA ILE A 106 -2.79 -1.81 2.83
C ILE A 106 -1.86 -0.88 3.59
N TRP A 107 -0.60 -0.83 3.20
CA TRP A 107 0.45 -0.16 3.93
C TRP A 107 1.59 0.21 3.02
N GLU A 108 1.78 1.50 2.82
CA GLU A 108 3.03 2.07 2.30
C GLU A 108 3.57 3.01 3.36
N ALA A 109 4.76 2.74 3.89
CA ALA A 109 5.25 3.53 5.02
C ALA A 109 6.75 3.48 5.25
N SER A 110 7.21 4.53 5.89
CA SER A 110 8.42 4.55 6.71
C SER A 110 8.05 4.89 8.15
N SER A 111 9.04 5.17 9.01
CA SER A 111 8.75 5.74 10.34
C SER A 111 8.22 7.17 10.30
N MET A 112 8.19 7.82 9.13
CA MET A 112 7.90 9.26 8.99
C MET A 112 6.52 9.56 8.39
N ALA A 113 6.02 8.68 7.54
CA ALA A 113 4.70 8.81 6.91
C ALA A 113 4.13 7.43 6.59
N THR A 114 2.82 7.37 6.42
CA THR A 114 2.11 6.18 5.96
C THR A 114 0.93 6.57 5.07
N ALA A 115 0.64 5.72 4.08
CA ALA A 115 -0.57 5.75 3.29
C ALA A 115 -1.18 4.35 3.19
N TYR A 116 -2.48 4.32 2.94
CA TYR A 116 -3.15 3.17 2.35
C TYR A 116 -4.00 3.66 1.18
N THR A 117 -4.00 2.90 0.09
CA THR A 117 -4.40 3.43 -1.22
C THR A 117 -5.16 2.37 -2.01
N THR A 118 -6.25 2.77 -2.66
CA THR A 118 -6.98 1.90 -3.58
C THR A 118 -6.60 2.21 -5.01
N HIS A 119 -6.30 1.18 -5.80
CA HIS A 119 -6.05 1.29 -7.24
C HIS A 119 -6.94 0.31 -8.01
N ALA A 120 -8.15 0.76 -8.37
CA ALA A 120 -9.17 -0.15 -8.89
C ALA A 120 -8.91 -0.63 -10.33
N CYS A 121 -8.20 0.16 -11.14
CA CYS A 121 -7.87 -0.17 -12.53
C CYS A 121 -6.41 0.16 -12.87
N TRP A 122 -5.92 -0.44 -13.95
CA TRP A 122 -4.70 -0.09 -14.68
C TRP A 122 -4.64 1.36 -15.19
N CYS A 123 -5.74 2.10 -15.10
CA CYS A 123 -5.85 3.52 -15.40
C CYS A 123 -5.73 4.44 -14.18
N ASP A 124 -5.68 3.88 -12.97
CA ASP A 124 -5.68 4.60 -11.69
C ASP A 124 -4.31 4.47 -11.02
N MET A 125 -3.28 4.99 -11.69
CA MET A 125 -1.90 4.96 -11.19
C MET A 125 -1.76 5.79 -9.90
N ASP A 126 -2.48 6.92 -9.80
CA ASP A 126 -2.42 7.77 -8.61
C ASP A 126 -3.17 7.15 -7.42
N GLY A 127 -4.22 6.36 -7.68
CA GLY A 127 -5.07 5.76 -6.66
C GLY A 127 -5.93 6.77 -5.89
N CYS A 128 -6.69 6.26 -4.92
CA CYS A 128 -7.28 7.07 -3.86
C CYS A 128 -6.59 6.75 -2.53
N ASP A 129 -5.77 7.69 -2.06
CA ASP A 129 -4.92 7.52 -0.89
C ASP A 129 -5.54 8.14 0.37
N PHE A 130 -5.27 7.49 1.49
CA PHE A 130 -5.42 8.06 2.82
C PHE A 130 -4.06 8.09 3.51
N ASN A 131 -3.37 9.22 3.39
CA ASN A 131 -2.22 9.57 4.21
C ASN A 131 -2.68 10.57 5.30
N PRO A 132 -2.62 10.22 6.60
CA PRO A 132 -3.07 11.12 7.68
C PRO A 132 -2.46 12.51 7.64
N PHE A 133 -1.17 12.61 7.29
CA PHE A 133 -0.45 13.87 7.20
C PHE A 133 -0.94 14.70 6.02
N ARG A 134 -1.14 14.08 4.85
CA ARG A 134 -1.70 14.71 3.64
C ARG A 134 -3.13 15.21 3.87
N LEU A 135 -3.91 14.46 4.64
CA LEU A 135 -5.27 14.84 5.07
C LEU A 135 -5.27 15.82 6.27
N GLY A 136 -4.11 16.37 6.61
CA GLY A 136 -3.93 17.50 7.52
C GLY A 136 -3.70 17.12 8.99
N ASN A 137 -3.79 15.84 9.35
CA ASN A 137 -3.45 15.38 10.69
C ASN A 137 -1.94 15.09 10.82
N LYS A 138 -1.18 16.14 11.14
CA LYS A 138 0.29 16.09 11.22
C LYS A 138 0.85 15.48 12.51
N ALA A 139 0.01 15.13 13.48
CA ALA A 139 0.40 14.63 14.80
C ALA A 139 -0.04 13.18 15.05
N PHE A 140 -0.70 12.53 14.09
CA PHE A 140 -1.19 11.18 14.27
C PHE A 140 -0.08 10.11 14.21
N TYR A 141 0.77 10.15 13.20
CA TYR A 141 1.76 9.11 12.91
C TYR A 141 3.16 9.70 12.83
N GLY A 142 4.11 9.16 13.60
CA GLY A 142 5.49 9.65 13.58
C GLY A 142 6.35 9.11 14.71
N ARG A 143 7.61 9.53 14.74
CA ARG A 143 8.60 9.02 15.70
C ARG A 143 8.45 9.73 17.05
N GLY A 144 8.11 9.00 18.11
CA GLY A 144 8.06 9.51 19.48
C GLY A 144 6.67 9.48 20.09
N LYS A 145 6.63 9.54 21.42
CA LYS A 145 5.42 9.43 22.25
C LYS A 145 4.44 10.61 22.12
N GLU A 146 4.83 11.68 21.43
CA GLU A 146 3.99 12.83 21.11
C GLU A 146 3.02 12.55 19.96
N PHE A 147 3.26 11.49 19.18
CA PHE A 147 2.36 11.03 18.13
C PHE A 147 1.35 10.02 18.68
N ASP A 148 0.16 9.97 18.09
CA ASP A 148 -0.80 8.92 18.44
C ASP A 148 -0.27 7.53 18.10
N ILE A 149 0.46 7.36 17.01
CA ILE A 149 1.13 6.11 16.66
C ILE A 149 2.63 6.39 16.67
N ASP A 150 3.32 5.92 17.72
CA ASP A 150 4.76 6.07 17.89
C ASP A 150 5.50 5.03 17.04
N THR A 151 6.07 5.47 15.93
CA THR A 151 6.74 4.59 14.95
C THR A 151 8.12 4.12 15.39
N THR A 152 8.61 4.55 16.56
CA THR A 152 9.85 4.02 17.14
C THR A 152 9.67 2.60 17.73
N ARG A 153 8.44 2.10 17.75
CA ARG A 153 8.05 0.81 18.32
C ARG A 153 7.07 0.09 17.40
N GLN A 154 6.91 -1.22 17.63
CA GLN A 154 5.91 -2.03 16.94
C GLN A 154 4.48 -1.57 17.28
N PHE A 155 3.57 -1.73 16.32
CA PHE A 155 2.12 -1.58 16.48
C PHE A 155 1.40 -2.52 15.50
N SER A 156 0.10 -2.72 15.68
CA SER A 156 -0.76 -3.43 14.74
C SER A 156 -1.51 -2.46 13.84
N VAL A 157 -1.64 -2.83 12.57
CA VAL A 157 -2.47 -2.15 11.57
C VAL A 157 -3.65 -3.06 11.25
N VAL A 158 -4.86 -2.53 11.37
CA VAL A 158 -6.12 -3.23 11.13
C VAL A 158 -6.83 -2.55 9.95
N THR A 159 -7.20 -3.31 8.93
CA THR A 159 -7.94 -2.79 7.76
C THR A 159 -9.22 -3.59 7.57
N GLN A 160 -10.35 -2.91 7.45
CA GLN A 160 -11.67 -3.54 7.29
C GLN A 160 -12.26 -3.13 5.94
N PHE A 161 -12.75 -4.10 5.17
CA PHE A 161 -13.35 -3.89 3.86
C PHE A 161 -14.87 -4.04 3.95
N VAL A 162 -15.57 -2.93 4.11
CA VAL A 162 -17.01 -2.89 4.38
C VAL A 162 -17.79 -2.99 3.08
N THR A 163 -18.75 -3.91 3.03
CA THR A 163 -19.69 -4.04 1.93
C THR A 163 -21.04 -3.39 2.27
N ASP A 164 -21.77 -2.97 1.25
CA ASP A 164 -23.07 -2.29 1.36
C ASP A 164 -24.13 -3.08 2.14
N ASP A 165 -24.08 -4.41 2.05
CA ASP A 165 -25.01 -5.33 2.72
C ASP A 165 -24.40 -6.10 3.90
N ASN A 166 -23.14 -5.81 4.27
CA ASN A 166 -22.37 -6.52 5.29
C ASN A 166 -22.23 -8.04 5.03
N THR A 167 -22.17 -8.45 3.77
CA THR A 167 -21.89 -9.83 3.36
C THR A 167 -20.60 -9.90 2.53
N GLY A 168 -20.00 -11.09 2.45
CA GLY A 168 -18.83 -11.32 1.58
C GLY A 168 -19.12 -11.27 0.07
N THR A 169 -20.37 -11.00 -0.31
CA THR A 169 -20.83 -10.89 -1.71
C THR A 169 -21.34 -9.50 -2.08
N GLY A 170 -21.49 -8.60 -1.10
CA GLY A 170 -21.92 -7.22 -1.32
C GLY A 170 -20.87 -6.38 -2.04
N GLU A 171 -21.29 -5.19 -2.46
CA GLU A 171 -20.41 -4.22 -3.12
C GLU A 171 -19.51 -3.53 -2.07
N LEU A 172 -18.20 -3.42 -2.35
CA LEU A 172 -17.27 -2.70 -1.47
C LEU A 172 -17.61 -1.20 -1.49
N VAL A 173 -17.89 -0.63 -0.32
CA VAL A 173 -18.30 0.79 -0.17
C VAL A 173 -17.41 1.61 0.73
N GLU A 174 -16.63 0.97 1.61
CA GLU A 174 -15.77 1.67 2.56
C GLU A 174 -14.58 0.82 2.98
N ILE A 175 -13.40 1.42 3.07
CA ILE A 175 -12.21 0.81 3.67
C ILE A 175 -11.83 1.58 4.93
N ARG A 176 -11.98 0.93 6.08
CA ARG A 176 -11.67 1.50 7.39
C ARG A 176 -10.29 1.08 7.87
N ARG A 177 -9.72 1.91 8.73
CA ARG A 177 -8.41 1.71 9.33
C ARG A 177 -8.50 1.85 10.85
N LEU A 178 -7.87 0.94 11.57
CA LEU A 178 -7.56 1.09 12.99
C LEU A 178 -6.10 0.72 13.24
N TYR A 179 -5.59 1.15 14.38
CA TYR A 179 -4.27 0.81 14.86
C TYR A 179 -4.38 0.30 16.29
N LYS A 180 -3.48 -0.60 16.68
CA LYS A 180 -3.33 -1.02 18.08
C LYS A 180 -1.88 -0.86 18.47
N GLN A 181 -1.61 0.01 19.44
CA GLN A 181 -0.28 0.15 20.01
C GLN A 181 -0.39 -0.04 21.52
N ASP A 182 0.34 -1.04 22.02
CA ASP A 182 0.16 -1.58 23.37
C ASP A 182 -1.30 -2.02 23.59
N ASP A 183 -1.93 -1.59 24.68
CA ASP A 183 -3.32 -1.89 25.02
C ASP A 183 -4.32 -0.92 24.38
N ARG A 184 -3.84 0.11 23.66
CA ARG A 184 -4.71 1.13 23.08
C ARG A 184 -5.06 0.78 21.64
N VAL A 185 -6.36 0.65 21.38
CA VAL A 185 -6.94 0.69 20.04
C VAL A 185 -7.24 2.14 19.67
N VAL A 186 -6.76 2.57 18.51
CA VAL A 186 -6.86 3.93 17.99
C VAL A 186 -7.52 3.86 16.63
N GLY A 187 -8.63 4.58 16.44
CA GLY A 187 -9.23 4.74 15.12
C GLY A 187 -8.34 5.57 14.21
N ASN A 188 -8.50 5.44 12.90
CA ASN A 188 -7.87 6.36 11.95
C ASN A 188 -8.25 7.83 12.28
N PRO A 189 -7.34 8.80 12.11
CA PRO A 189 -7.65 10.17 12.42
C PRO A 189 -8.61 10.75 11.37
N LYS A 190 -9.48 11.65 11.81
CA LYS A 190 -10.29 12.44 10.89
C LYS A 190 -9.44 13.43 10.11
N SER A 191 -9.78 13.62 8.84
CA SER A 191 -9.25 14.72 8.04
C SER A 191 -9.53 16.07 8.70
N THR A 192 -8.54 16.99 8.66
CA THR A 192 -8.72 18.36 9.16
C THR A 192 -9.16 19.32 8.06
N TRP A 193 -9.21 18.87 6.81
CA TRP A 193 -9.66 19.69 5.69
C TRP A 193 -11.19 19.85 5.72
N PRO A 194 -11.73 21.09 5.72
CA PRO A 194 -13.17 21.32 5.82
C PRO A 194 -13.98 20.62 4.72
N PHE A 195 -13.45 20.54 3.50
CA PHE A 195 -14.11 19.91 2.35
C PHE A 195 -14.22 18.38 2.44
N LEU A 196 -13.50 17.74 3.37
CA LEU A 196 -13.61 16.30 3.65
C LEU A 196 -14.53 15.98 4.83
N ASN A 197 -15.14 17.00 5.46
CA ASN A 197 -16.15 16.84 6.52
C ASN A 197 -15.75 15.85 7.65
N GLY A 198 -14.47 15.78 8.00
CA GLY A 198 -13.98 14.91 9.06
C GLY A 198 -14.03 13.41 8.74
N THR A 199 -13.99 13.02 7.45
CA THR A 199 -13.84 11.61 7.06
C THR A 199 -12.56 10.99 7.63
N ASP A 200 -12.64 9.72 8.04
CA ASP A 200 -11.57 8.89 8.61
C ASP A 200 -11.41 7.54 7.88
N SER A 201 -12.05 7.34 6.73
CA SER A 201 -12.00 6.13 5.93
C SER A 201 -11.94 6.44 4.42
N ILE A 202 -11.61 5.44 3.60
CA ILE A 202 -11.72 5.58 2.15
C ILE A 202 -13.15 5.25 1.73
N THR A 203 -13.79 6.20 1.05
CA THR A 203 -15.10 6.08 0.39
C THR A 203 -15.02 6.79 -0.95
N ASP A 204 -15.87 6.44 -1.93
CA ASP A 204 -15.91 7.14 -3.22
C ASP A 204 -16.13 8.66 -3.05
N ALA A 205 -16.91 9.06 -2.04
CA ALA A 205 -17.15 10.47 -1.71
C ALA A 205 -15.88 11.19 -1.22
N MET A 206 -15.09 10.53 -0.36
CA MET A 206 -13.81 11.04 0.11
C MET A 206 -12.85 11.23 -1.06
N CYS A 207 -12.70 10.19 -1.88
CA CYS A 207 -11.79 10.18 -3.03
C CYS A 207 -12.13 11.29 -4.03
N ASN A 208 -13.40 11.41 -4.40
CA ASN A 208 -13.84 12.46 -5.31
C ASN A 208 -13.59 13.87 -4.73
N ALA A 209 -13.87 14.07 -3.44
CA ALA A 209 -13.66 15.35 -2.78
C ALA A 209 -12.17 15.70 -2.65
N SER A 210 -11.31 14.74 -2.29
CA SER A 210 -9.87 14.97 -2.16
C SER A 210 -9.23 15.28 -3.51
N LYS A 211 -9.52 14.48 -4.55
CA LYS A 211 -8.96 14.70 -5.90
C LYS A 211 -9.27 16.08 -6.46
N ILE A 212 -10.52 16.55 -6.30
CA ILE A 212 -10.93 17.90 -6.75
C ILE A 212 -10.16 19.01 -6.02
N HIS A 213 -9.96 18.90 -4.70
CA HIS A 213 -9.37 19.97 -3.90
C HIS A 213 -7.84 19.92 -3.83
N PHE A 214 -7.25 18.77 -4.13
CA PHE A 214 -5.79 18.60 -4.25
C PHE A 214 -5.28 18.86 -5.67
N ASP A 215 -6.17 19.15 -6.63
CA ASP A 215 -5.86 19.32 -8.06
C ASP A 215 -5.16 18.09 -8.65
N ASP A 216 -5.60 16.90 -8.21
CA ASP A 216 -5.13 15.61 -8.71
C ASP A 216 -5.95 15.15 -9.93
N SER A 217 -5.58 14.00 -10.49
CA SER A 217 -6.36 13.30 -11.53
C SER A 217 -7.84 13.11 -11.16
N VAL A 218 -8.71 13.12 -12.18
CA VAL A 218 -10.14 12.94 -11.98
C VAL A 218 -10.42 11.55 -11.41
N TYR A 219 -11.11 11.49 -10.28
CA TYR A 219 -11.62 10.24 -9.71
C TYR A 219 -12.76 9.69 -10.57
N PRO A 220 -12.63 8.53 -11.22
CA PRO A 220 -13.74 7.96 -11.96
C PRO A 220 -14.81 7.45 -10.99
N HIS A 221 -16.07 7.42 -11.39
CA HIS A 221 -17.15 6.97 -10.51
C HIS A 221 -17.01 5.47 -10.15
N ASN A 222 -17.46 5.11 -8.94
CA ASN A 222 -17.59 3.75 -8.43
C ASN A 222 -16.28 2.93 -8.42
N GLN A 223 -15.13 3.53 -8.09
CA GLN A 223 -13.87 2.75 -8.08
C GLN A 223 -13.86 1.70 -6.96
N LEU A 224 -14.51 1.95 -5.81
CA LEU A 224 -14.56 0.94 -4.75
C LEU A 224 -15.34 -0.31 -5.17
N ALA A 225 -16.46 -0.14 -5.86
CA ALA A 225 -17.21 -1.25 -6.43
C ALA A 225 -16.35 -2.07 -7.41
N LEU A 226 -15.60 -1.41 -8.29
CA LEU A 226 -14.68 -2.06 -9.23
C LEU A 226 -13.55 -2.79 -8.52
N LEU A 227 -12.94 -2.17 -7.51
CA LEU A 227 -11.94 -2.82 -6.65
C LEU A 227 -12.53 -4.08 -5.99
N GLY A 228 -13.74 -3.98 -5.44
CA GLY A 228 -14.44 -5.10 -4.83
C GLY A 228 -14.69 -6.25 -5.80
N GLN A 229 -15.04 -5.97 -7.06
CA GLN A 229 -15.17 -7.01 -8.10
C GLN A 229 -13.85 -7.75 -8.34
N GLN A 230 -12.71 -7.06 -8.25
CA GLN A 230 -11.39 -7.66 -8.42
C GLN A 230 -10.93 -8.43 -7.18
N MET A 231 -11.46 -8.13 -5.99
CA MET A 231 -11.26 -8.93 -4.78
C MET A 231 -11.97 -10.30 -4.84
N VAL A 232 -12.99 -10.47 -5.69
CA VAL A 232 -13.69 -11.75 -5.85
C VAL A 232 -12.73 -12.84 -6.33
N GLY A 233 -12.73 -13.99 -5.64
CA GLY A 233 -11.78 -15.08 -5.89
C GLY A 233 -10.43 -14.90 -5.19
N GLY A 234 -10.23 -13.75 -4.53
CA GLY A 234 -9.11 -13.42 -3.68
C GLY A 234 -7.99 -12.66 -4.40
N MET A 235 -7.08 -12.12 -3.59
CA MET A 235 -5.88 -11.41 -4.04
C MET A 235 -4.63 -11.99 -3.39
N THR A 236 -3.48 -11.81 -4.04
CA THR A 236 -2.17 -12.25 -3.57
C THR A 236 -1.56 -11.19 -2.68
N LEU A 237 -1.17 -11.58 -1.45
CA LEU A 237 -0.45 -10.71 -0.53
C LEU A 237 1.02 -10.57 -0.96
N ALA A 238 1.45 -9.33 -1.17
CA ALA A 238 2.82 -8.94 -1.41
C ALA A 238 3.38 -8.15 -0.21
N MET A 239 4.64 -8.37 0.10
CA MET A 239 5.41 -7.59 1.08
C MET A 239 6.71 -7.16 0.44
N SER A 240 7.08 -5.89 0.59
CA SER A 240 8.29 -5.35 -0.02
C SER A 240 9.01 -4.34 0.86
N VAL A 241 10.26 -4.09 0.51
CA VAL A 241 11.05 -2.97 1.00
C VAL A 241 11.83 -2.38 -0.17
N TRP A 242 11.73 -1.08 -0.37
CA TRP A 242 12.29 -0.42 -1.55
C TRP A 242 12.58 1.07 -1.29
N VAL A 243 13.32 1.65 -2.24
CA VAL A 243 13.56 3.09 -2.39
C VAL A 243 13.19 3.48 -3.81
N ASP A 244 12.91 4.75 -4.04
CA ASP A 244 12.39 5.23 -5.31
C ASP A 244 13.45 6.07 -6.04
N TYR A 245 14.03 5.52 -7.10
CA TYR A 245 15.00 6.22 -7.94
C TYR A 245 14.38 7.28 -8.86
N GLY A 246 13.05 7.28 -9.03
CA GLY A 246 12.35 8.23 -9.87
C GLY A 246 11.93 9.48 -9.11
N ALA A 247 11.37 9.31 -7.92
CA ALA A 247 10.79 10.41 -7.14
C ALA A 247 11.34 10.56 -5.72
N ASN A 248 12.36 9.78 -5.33
CA ASN A 248 12.97 9.84 -3.99
C ASN A 248 11.96 9.66 -2.83
N MET A 249 10.86 8.94 -3.08
CA MET A 249 9.76 8.71 -2.15
C MET A 249 8.99 9.97 -1.73
N THR A 250 9.16 11.08 -2.47
CA THR A 250 8.55 12.38 -2.13
C THR A 250 7.03 12.36 -2.13
N TRP A 251 6.42 11.50 -2.94
CA TRP A 251 4.97 11.26 -3.01
C TRP A 251 4.39 10.58 -1.75
N LEU A 252 5.21 10.04 -0.85
CA LEU A 252 4.78 9.42 0.40
C LEU A 252 5.09 10.31 1.61
N ASP A 253 6.32 10.81 1.71
CA ASP A 253 6.85 11.37 2.97
C ASP A 253 7.31 12.85 2.89
N SER A 254 7.14 13.49 1.73
CA SER A 254 7.61 14.87 1.48
C SER A 254 6.65 15.66 0.59
N TRP A 255 7.17 16.48 -0.32
CA TRP A 255 6.47 17.24 -1.37
C TRP A 255 7.35 17.33 -2.63
N TRP A 256 6.81 17.69 -3.80
CA TRP A 256 7.62 17.84 -5.02
C TRP A 256 8.36 19.18 -5.10
N THR A 257 9.54 19.17 -5.74
CA THR A 257 10.34 20.38 -5.90
C THR A 257 9.63 21.38 -6.80
N GLY A 258 9.34 22.57 -6.26
CA GLY A 258 8.65 23.63 -6.97
C GLY A 258 7.19 23.82 -6.54
N ASP A 259 6.62 22.87 -5.80
CA ASP A 259 5.25 22.99 -5.28
C ASP A 259 5.13 24.03 -4.17
N ASP A 260 3.97 24.69 -4.12
CA ASP A 260 3.60 25.52 -2.97
C ASP A 260 3.06 24.63 -1.84
N THR A 261 3.89 24.44 -0.81
CA THR A 261 3.57 23.65 0.38
C THR A 261 2.38 24.18 1.21
N ALA A 262 1.88 25.39 0.91
CA ALA A 262 0.65 25.92 1.52
C ALA A 262 -0.62 25.32 0.88
N LEU A 263 -0.54 24.75 -0.32
CA LEU A 263 -1.68 24.17 -1.01
C LEU A 263 -2.10 22.82 -0.38
N PRO A 264 -3.41 22.54 -0.31
CA PRO A 264 -3.91 21.25 0.16
C PRO A 264 -3.35 20.08 -0.65
N GLY A 265 -3.00 18.98 0.02
CA GLY A 265 -2.56 17.75 -0.64
C GLY A 265 -1.09 17.70 -1.07
N VAL A 266 -0.37 18.83 -1.08
CA VAL A 266 1.05 18.91 -1.47
C VAL A 266 1.97 18.26 -0.42
N LEU A 267 1.77 18.62 0.85
CA LEU A 267 2.60 18.11 1.95
C LEU A 267 2.12 16.73 2.40
N ARG A 268 2.99 15.71 2.32
CA ARG A 268 2.65 14.31 2.61
C ARG A 268 3.43 13.71 3.79
N GLY A 269 4.48 14.39 4.23
CA GLY A 269 5.18 14.08 5.45
C GLY A 269 6.14 15.18 5.87
N ARG A 270 7.04 14.86 6.79
CA ARG A 270 8.02 15.79 7.36
C ARG A 270 9.42 15.63 6.77
N CYS A 271 9.60 14.73 5.80
CA CYS A 271 10.91 14.49 5.23
C CYS A 271 11.36 15.69 4.38
N PRO A 272 12.65 16.06 4.44
CA PRO A 272 13.16 17.21 3.73
C PRO A 272 13.04 17.03 2.21
N ASN A 273 12.89 18.14 1.49
CA ASN A 273 13.07 18.21 0.05
C ASN A 273 14.10 19.32 -0.27
N PRO A 274 15.23 19.01 -0.95
CA PRO A 274 15.61 17.68 -1.43
C PRO A 274 15.93 16.72 -0.27
N GLY A 275 15.67 15.44 -0.51
CA GLY A 275 15.84 14.35 0.44
C GLY A 275 15.37 13.03 -0.18
N GLY A 276 15.70 11.92 0.48
CA GLY A 276 15.25 10.58 0.08
C GLY A 276 15.93 9.97 -1.16
N ASP A 277 17.00 10.59 -1.66
CA ASP A 277 17.84 10.01 -2.71
C ASP A 277 18.35 8.62 -2.26
N PRO A 278 18.19 7.57 -3.10
CA PRO A 278 18.57 6.20 -2.77
C PRO A 278 19.98 6.02 -2.21
N GLU A 279 20.99 6.67 -2.80
CA GLU A 279 22.38 6.49 -2.39
C GLU A 279 22.62 7.09 -1.00
N THR A 280 21.95 8.20 -0.70
CA THR A 280 21.98 8.82 0.63
C THR A 280 21.29 7.91 1.65
N VAL A 281 20.12 7.35 1.31
CA VAL A 281 19.39 6.41 2.18
C VAL A 281 20.25 5.20 2.52
N PHE A 282 20.99 4.66 1.55
CA PHE A 282 21.89 3.52 1.77
C PHE A 282 23.10 3.86 2.62
N ALA A 283 23.72 5.02 2.39
CA ALA A 283 24.88 5.46 3.14
C ALA A 283 24.54 5.72 4.62
N GLU A 284 23.38 6.33 4.88
CA GLU A 284 22.98 6.75 6.22
C GLU A 284 22.22 5.67 6.99
N SER A 285 21.48 4.80 6.29
CA SER A 285 20.63 3.77 6.90
C SER A 285 20.81 2.38 6.26
N PRO A 286 22.04 1.84 6.20
CA PRO A 286 22.32 0.56 5.54
C PRO A 286 21.57 -0.63 6.16
N ASN A 287 21.21 -0.51 7.45
CA ASN A 287 20.49 -1.53 8.21
C ASN A 287 18.97 -1.30 8.24
N ALA A 288 18.44 -0.39 7.42
CA ALA A 288 16.99 -0.15 7.31
C ALA A 288 16.27 -1.46 6.98
N ALA A 289 15.25 -1.78 7.78
CA ALA A 289 14.47 -3.00 7.65
C ALA A 289 13.05 -2.76 8.15
N VAL A 290 12.10 -3.38 7.48
CA VAL A 290 10.72 -3.51 7.95
C VAL A 290 10.50 -4.93 8.44
N LYS A 291 9.70 -5.09 9.49
CA LYS A 291 9.21 -6.39 9.93
C LYS A 291 7.69 -6.40 9.82
N PHE A 292 7.16 -7.34 9.05
CA PHE A 292 5.74 -7.68 9.04
C PHE A 292 5.56 -8.98 9.82
N MET A 293 4.67 -8.98 10.81
CA MET A 293 4.52 -10.04 11.78
C MET A 293 3.05 -10.31 12.07
N ASN A 294 2.76 -11.49 12.63
CA ASN A 294 1.44 -11.87 13.14
C ASN A 294 0.27 -11.49 12.19
N ILE A 295 0.38 -11.88 10.93
CA ILE A 295 -0.67 -11.64 9.92
C ILE A 295 -1.92 -12.45 10.30
N ARG A 296 -3.08 -11.79 10.32
CA ARG A 296 -4.38 -12.31 10.74
C ARG A 296 -5.45 -11.82 9.76
N SER A 297 -6.45 -12.66 9.49
CA SER A 297 -7.62 -12.28 8.70
C SER A 297 -8.85 -13.03 9.20
N GLY A 298 -10.00 -12.36 9.19
CA GLY A 298 -11.27 -12.92 9.67
C GLY A 298 -12.37 -11.87 9.72
N ASP A 299 -13.43 -12.16 10.48
CA ASP A 299 -14.56 -11.24 10.65
C ASP A 299 -14.13 -9.96 11.41
N PHE A 300 -14.90 -8.88 11.24
CA PHE A 300 -14.62 -7.60 11.91
C PHE A 300 -14.49 -7.74 13.43
N GLY A 301 -13.41 -7.20 14.00
CA GLY A 301 -13.13 -7.25 15.44
C GLY A 301 -12.60 -8.60 15.94
N SER A 302 -12.33 -9.57 15.06
CA SER A 302 -11.80 -10.88 15.46
C SER A 302 -10.27 -10.95 15.50
N THR A 303 -9.56 -9.92 15.04
CA THR A 303 -8.12 -10.02 14.75
C THR A 303 -7.18 -9.15 15.62
N TYR A 304 -7.68 -8.47 16.67
CA TYR A 304 -6.87 -7.59 17.53
C TYR A 304 -7.34 -7.51 18.99
#